data_AF-A0A7Y1USU8-F1
#
_entry.id   AF-A0A7Y1USU8-F1
#
_cell.length_a   1.000
_cell.length_b   1.000
_cell.length_c   1.000
_cell.angle_alpha   90.00
_cell.angle_beta   90.00
_cell.angle_gamma   90.00
#
_symmetry.space_group_name_H-M   'P 1'
#
loop_
_entity.id
_entity.type
_entity.pdbx_description
1 polymer ?
#
loop_
_entity_poly.entity_id
_entity_poly.type
_entity_poly.pdbx_seq_one_letter_code
_entity_poly.pdbx_strand_id
1 'polypeptide(L)'
;MEMRNLPSVTELMASLEPAGWAREITANVARWAIDRARQAMQEGRTVDAVALATAELGRIGKTRPSRVINAGGVLLNTNLGRAPVPDQAVEAATAALGEYGNVEFDLGAGRRGGRGAYVHRLVADLTGAEAALVVNNNA
;
A
#
# COMPACT_ATOMS: atom_id res chain seq x y z
N MET A 1 -20.88 -37.04 -12.63
CA MET A 1 -19.44 -36.77 -12.41
C MET A 1 -19.32 -36.14 -11.04
N GLU A 2 -18.65 -36.80 -10.10
CA GLU A 2 -18.72 -36.49 -8.67
C GLU A 2 -18.14 -35.10 -8.32
N MET A 3 -18.86 -34.33 -7.48
CA MET A 3 -18.39 -33.09 -6.83
C MET A 3 -17.25 -33.31 -5.81
N ARG A 4 -16.59 -34.48 -5.80
CA ARG A 4 -15.71 -34.96 -4.71
C ARG A 4 -14.23 -34.58 -4.81
N ASN A 5 -13.79 -33.90 -5.87
CA ASN A 5 -12.37 -33.66 -6.12
C ASN A 5 -11.87 -32.22 -5.85
N LEU A 6 -12.65 -31.36 -5.17
CA LEU A 6 -12.14 -30.05 -4.76
C LEU A 6 -11.30 -30.17 -3.49
N PRO A 7 -10.10 -29.57 -3.43
CA PRO A 7 -9.31 -29.55 -2.21
C PRO A 7 -10.06 -28.79 -1.11
N SER A 8 -9.83 -29.19 0.14
CA SER A 8 -10.21 -28.37 1.28
C SER A 8 -9.45 -27.05 1.28
N VAL A 9 -9.98 -26.05 1.98
CA VAL A 9 -9.30 -24.75 2.15
C VAL A 9 -7.90 -24.94 2.74
N THR A 10 -7.75 -25.84 3.71
CA THR A 10 -6.47 -26.14 4.35
C THR A 10 -5.44 -26.73 3.38
N GLU A 11 -5.85 -27.70 2.56
CA GLU A 11 -4.99 -28.32 1.55
C GLU A 11 -4.58 -27.31 0.48
N LEU A 12 -5.53 -26.49 0.02
CA LEU A 12 -5.25 -25.44 -0.96
C LEU A 12 -4.29 -24.39 -0.37
N MET A 13 -4.52 -23.94 0.86
CA MET A 13 -3.59 -23.03 1.53
C MET A 13 -2.18 -23.62 1.64
N ALA A 14 -2.04 -24.90 2.00
CA ALA A 14 -0.75 -25.56 2.07
C ALA A 14 -0.02 -25.60 0.72
N SER A 15 -0.75 -25.75 -0.38
CA SER A 15 -0.18 -25.70 -1.74
C SER A 15 0.27 -24.31 -2.19
N LEU A 16 -0.15 -23.25 -1.49
CA LEU A 16 0.22 -21.86 -1.78
C LEU A 16 1.39 -21.36 -0.92
N GLU A 17 1.87 -22.11 0.06
CA GLU A 17 2.99 -21.68 0.91
C GLU A 17 4.36 -21.89 0.22
N PRO A 18 5.34 -20.97 0.40
CA PRO A 18 5.27 -19.71 1.12
C PRO A 18 4.97 -18.53 0.18
N ALA A 19 3.71 -18.24 -0.14
CA ALA A 19 3.37 -17.09 -0.99
C ALA A 19 3.65 -15.73 -0.32
N GLY A 20 4.09 -15.70 0.94
CA GLY A 20 4.48 -14.46 1.65
C GLY A 20 3.31 -13.57 2.05
N TRP A 21 2.09 -14.12 2.04
CA TRP A 21 0.86 -13.42 2.43
C TRP A 21 0.44 -13.81 3.85
N ALA A 22 -0.27 -12.90 4.53
CA ALA A 22 -0.93 -13.23 5.78
C ALA A 22 -1.92 -14.38 5.59
N ARG A 23 -2.05 -15.24 6.61
CA ARG A 23 -2.88 -16.44 6.59
C ARG A 23 -4.32 -16.16 6.16
N GLU A 24 -4.87 -15.04 6.61
CA GLU A 24 -6.25 -14.60 6.33
C GLU A 24 -6.44 -14.28 4.85
N ILE A 25 -5.43 -13.66 4.21
CA ILE A 25 -5.46 -13.36 2.78
C ILE A 25 -5.44 -14.66 1.98
N THR A 26 -4.52 -15.57 2.30
CA THR A 26 -4.42 -16.88 1.66
C THR A 26 -5.71 -17.68 1.83
N ALA A 27 -6.32 -17.67 3.02
CA ALA A 27 -7.59 -18.35 3.29
C ALA A 27 -8.76 -17.78 2.48
N ASN A 28 -8.85 -16.45 2.34
CA ASN A 28 -9.90 -15.81 1.55
C ASN A 28 -9.77 -16.12 0.07
N VAL A 29 -8.55 -16.09 -0.48
CA VAL A 29 -8.30 -16.46 -1.88
C VAL A 29 -8.56 -17.95 -2.12
N ALA A 30 -8.17 -18.82 -1.18
CA ALA A 30 -8.45 -20.25 -1.26
C ALA A 30 -9.95 -20.55 -1.31
N ARG A 31 -10.75 -19.93 -0.43
CA ARG A 31 -12.23 -20.06 -0.46
C ARG A 31 -12.80 -19.57 -1.79
N TRP A 32 -12.39 -18.39 -2.24
CA TRP A 32 -12.82 -17.84 -3.53
C TRP A 32 -12.49 -18.78 -4.70
N ALA A 33 -11.29 -19.35 -4.73
CA ALA A 33 -10.86 -20.26 -5.80
C ALA A 33 -11.64 -21.58 -5.80
N ILE A 34 -11.90 -22.14 -4.61
CA ILE A 34 -12.74 -23.34 -4.45
C ILE A 34 -14.18 -23.05 -4.90
N ASP A 35 -14.75 -21.92 -4.53
CA ASP A 35 -16.11 -21.54 -4.94
C ASP A 35 -16.21 -21.36 -6.47
N ARG A 36 -15.18 -20.76 -7.09
CA ARG A 36 -15.10 -20.62 -8.56
C ARG A 36 -14.92 -21.95 -9.27
N ALA A 37 -14.09 -22.84 -8.74
CA ALA A 37 -13.92 -24.19 -9.28
C ALA A 37 -15.23 -25.00 -9.14
N ARG A 38 -15.95 -24.86 -8.01
CA ARG A 38 -17.27 -25.47 -7.81
C ARG A 38 -18.30 -24.98 -8.83
N GLN A 39 -18.36 -23.67 -9.08
CA GLN A 39 -19.27 -23.11 -10.07
C GLN A 39 -18.93 -23.62 -11.49
N ALA A 40 -17.65 -23.66 -11.85
CA ALA A 40 -17.23 -24.19 -13.15
C ALA A 40 -17.66 -25.65 -13.33
N MET A 41 -17.53 -26.48 -12.29
CA MET A 41 -17.97 -27.87 -12.32
C MET A 41 -19.49 -28.02 -12.53
N GLN A 42 -20.30 -27.14 -11.94
CA GLN A 42 -21.75 -27.11 -12.16
C GLN A 42 -22.10 -26.79 -13.61
N GLU A 43 -21.27 -26.02 -14.29
CA GLU A 43 -21.39 -25.67 -15.71
C GLU A 43 -20.70 -26.68 -16.64
N GLY A 44 -20.26 -27.84 -16.13
CA GLY A 44 -19.58 -28.88 -16.91
C GLY A 44 -18.14 -28.56 -17.30
N ARG A 45 -17.52 -27.55 -16.69
CA ARG A 45 -16.12 -27.15 -16.91
C ARG A 45 -15.24 -27.63 -15.76
N THR A 46 -13.96 -27.85 -16.03
CA THR A 46 -12.96 -28.16 -14.99
C THR A 46 -11.96 -27.00 -14.90
N VAL A 47 -11.73 -26.51 -13.70
CA VAL A 47 -10.76 -25.46 -13.42
C VAL A 47 -9.92 -25.86 -12.22
N ASP A 48 -8.62 -25.63 -12.30
CA ASP A 48 -7.69 -25.88 -11.21
C ASP A 48 -7.78 -24.75 -10.16
N ALA A 49 -8.23 -25.10 -8.95
CA ALA A 49 -8.35 -24.17 -7.83
C ALA A 49 -6.98 -23.65 -7.36
N VAL A 50 -5.90 -24.43 -7.49
CA VAL A 50 -4.54 -23.99 -7.15
C VAL A 50 -4.11 -22.91 -8.13
N ALA A 51 -4.20 -23.18 -9.44
CA ALA A 51 -3.88 -22.20 -10.47
C ALA A 51 -4.69 -20.90 -10.35
N LEU A 52 -6.00 -21.00 -10.04
CA LEU A 52 -6.85 -19.83 -9.78
C LEU A 52 -6.34 -19.02 -8.59
N ALA A 53 -6.09 -19.68 -7.45
CA ALA A 53 -5.63 -19.01 -6.25
C ALA A 53 -4.24 -18.37 -6.43
N THR A 54 -3.30 -19.07 -7.09
CA THR A 54 -1.98 -18.53 -7.42
C THR A 54 -2.08 -17.31 -8.33
N ALA A 55 -2.92 -17.36 -9.38
CA ALA A 55 -3.12 -16.24 -10.28
C ALA A 55 -3.72 -15.03 -9.55
N GLU A 56 -4.68 -15.24 -8.65
CA GLU A 56 -5.31 -14.18 -7.88
C GLU A 56 -4.36 -13.56 -6.86
N LEU A 57 -3.56 -14.35 -6.14
CA LEU A 57 -2.49 -13.82 -5.29
C LEU A 57 -1.47 -13.01 -6.10
N GLY A 58 -1.11 -13.48 -7.30
CA GLY A 58 -0.26 -12.72 -8.23
C GLY A 58 -0.89 -11.41 -8.68
N ARG A 59 -2.21 -11.39 -8.90
CA ARG A 59 -2.97 -10.17 -9.27
C ARG A 59 -3.00 -9.18 -8.12
N ILE A 60 -3.23 -9.63 -6.89
CA ILE A 60 -3.16 -8.81 -5.68
C ILE A 60 -1.74 -8.26 -5.51
N GLY A 61 -0.70 -9.09 -5.71
CA GLY A 61 0.69 -8.64 -5.66
C GLY A 61 0.99 -7.49 -6.62
N LYS A 62 0.41 -7.50 -7.81
CA LYS A 62 0.57 -6.45 -8.83
C LYS A 62 -0.13 -5.14 -8.50
N THR A 63 -1.04 -5.09 -7.52
CA THR A 63 -1.66 -3.82 -7.08
C THR A 63 -0.78 -3.05 -6.10
N ARG A 64 0.26 -3.69 -5.55
CA ARG A 64 1.22 -3.05 -4.65
C ARG A 64 1.93 -1.90 -5.39
N PRO A 65 1.94 -0.67 -4.84
CA PRO A 65 2.75 0.42 -5.38
C PRO A 65 4.21 -0.02 -5.51
N SER A 66 4.79 0.22 -6.67
CA SER A 66 6.16 -0.15 -6.99
C SER A 66 6.84 0.94 -7.81
N ARG A 67 8.18 0.94 -7.80
CA ARG A 67 8.96 1.88 -8.59
C ARG A 67 8.72 1.64 -10.08
N VAL A 68 8.55 2.73 -10.82
CA VAL A 68 8.37 2.74 -12.28
C VAL A 68 9.42 3.61 -12.95
N ILE A 69 9.62 3.42 -14.25
CA ILE A 69 10.48 4.28 -15.07
C ILE A 69 9.56 5.23 -15.85
N ASN A 70 9.73 6.53 -15.65
CA ASN A 70 9.02 7.54 -16.44
C ASN A 70 9.74 7.76 -17.78
N ALA A 71 9.25 7.09 -18.83
CA ALA A 71 9.72 7.27 -20.20
C ALA A 71 8.82 8.21 -21.03
N GLY A 72 7.84 8.88 -20.41
CA GLY A 72 6.87 9.72 -21.11
C GLY A 72 7.27 11.17 -21.29
N GLY A 73 8.39 11.61 -20.71
CA GLY A 73 8.87 13.01 -20.77
C GLY A 73 8.05 14.03 -19.97
N VAL A 74 6.95 13.61 -19.33
CA VAL A 74 6.13 14.46 -18.46
C VAL A 74 6.77 14.54 -17.07
N LEU A 75 7.29 15.72 -16.70
CA LEU A 75 7.97 15.93 -15.41
C LEU A 75 7.02 15.76 -14.22
N LEU A 76 5.90 16.49 -14.19
CA LEU A 76 4.87 16.39 -13.16
C LEU A 76 3.77 15.43 -13.59
N ASN A 77 4.08 14.14 -13.61
CA ASN A 77 3.13 13.12 -14.03
C ASN A 77 2.17 12.77 -12.89
N THR A 78 0.91 13.19 -13.01
CA THR A 78 -0.12 12.97 -11.98
C THR A 78 -0.42 11.49 -11.73
N ASN A 79 -0.29 10.63 -12.73
CA ASN A 79 -0.50 9.20 -12.61
C ASN A 79 0.67 8.47 -11.92
N LEU A 80 1.87 9.07 -11.94
CA LEU A 80 3.09 8.48 -11.37
C LEU A 80 3.54 9.14 -10.06
N GLY A 81 2.69 9.97 -9.45
CA GLY A 81 2.99 10.58 -8.14
C GLY A 81 3.64 11.95 -8.18
N ARG A 82 3.55 12.69 -9.30
CA ARG A 82 4.03 14.09 -9.45
C ARG A 82 5.55 14.18 -9.26
N ALA A 83 6.03 15.06 -8.38
CA ALA A 83 7.46 15.28 -8.17
C ALA A 83 8.06 14.18 -7.27
N PRO A 84 9.11 13.48 -7.73
CA PRO A 84 9.90 12.61 -6.86
C PRO A 84 10.52 13.42 -5.71
N VAL A 85 10.63 12.78 -4.53
CA VAL A 85 11.26 13.37 -3.34
C VAL A 85 12.77 13.11 -3.40
N PRO A 86 13.64 14.11 -3.12
CA PRO A 86 15.09 13.89 -3.09
C PRO A 86 15.51 12.98 -1.92
N ASP A 87 16.60 12.25 -2.08
CA ASP A 87 17.07 11.26 -1.10
C ASP A 87 17.21 11.84 0.32
N GLN A 88 17.75 13.05 0.45
CA GLN A 88 17.89 13.74 1.74
C GLN A 88 16.54 13.93 2.46
N ALA A 89 15.47 14.21 1.73
CA ALA A 89 14.14 14.38 2.33
C ALA A 89 13.50 13.02 2.67
N VAL A 90 13.79 11.97 1.90
CA VAL A 90 13.39 10.59 2.24
C VAL A 90 14.07 10.15 3.54
N GLU A 91 15.38 10.35 3.66
CA GLU A 91 16.16 10.01 4.86
C GLU A 91 15.62 10.74 6.10
N ALA A 92 15.40 12.05 6.00
CA ALA A 92 14.83 12.85 7.09
C ALA A 92 13.43 12.35 7.51
N ALA A 93 12.58 12.00 6.55
CA ALA A 93 11.26 11.45 6.82
C ALA A 93 11.33 10.06 7.49
N THR A 94 12.22 9.18 7.03
CA THR A 94 12.43 7.85 7.63
C THR A 94 12.91 7.97 9.07
N ALA A 95 13.88 8.84 9.36
CA ALA A 95 14.35 9.10 10.72
C ALA A 95 13.20 9.62 11.61
N ALA A 96 12.41 10.59 11.13
CA ALA A 96 11.31 11.16 11.89
C ALA A 96 10.15 10.17 12.16
N LEU A 97 9.94 9.18 11.28
CA LEU A 97 8.88 8.17 11.43
C LEU A 97 9.25 7.01 12.35
N GLY A 98 10.55 6.78 12.57
CA GLY A 98 11.04 5.67 13.41
C GLY A 98 11.01 5.94 14.92
N GLU A 99 10.83 7.19 15.33
CA GLU A 99 10.99 7.64 16.72
C GLU A 99 9.86 8.58 17.16
N TYR A 100 9.76 8.80 18.48
CA TYR A 100 8.89 9.86 19.00
C TYR A 100 9.46 11.23 18.63
N GLY A 101 8.63 12.07 17.99
CA GLY A 101 9.00 13.43 17.61
C GLY A 101 8.25 14.50 18.42
N ASN A 102 8.76 15.73 18.37
CA ASN A 102 8.16 16.91 18.99
C ASN A 102 7.04 17.55 18.13
N VAL A 103 6.25 16.74 17.43
CA VAL A 103 5.27 17.17 16.41
C VAL A 103 4.29 18.23 16.93
N GLU A 104 3.86 18.09 18.18
CA GLU A 104 3.03 19.07 18.90
C GLU A 104 3.63 19.44 20.25
N PHE A 105 4.97 19.39 20.40
CA PHE A 105 5.63 19.69 21.66
C PHE A 105 6.70 20.76 21.48
N ASP A 106 6.61 21.83 22.26
CA ASP A 106 7.62 22.87 22.30
C ASP A 106 8.70 22.49 23.31
N LEU A 107 9.89 22.18 22.80
CA LEU A 107 11.03 21.79 23.62
C LEU A 107 11.57 22.94 24.48
N GLY A 108 11.43 24.19 24.03
CA GLY A 108 11.87 25.36 24.78
C GLY A 108 10.92 25.72 25.92
N ALA A 109 9.61 25.58 25.69
CA ALA A 109 8.58 25.89 26.69
C ALA A 109 8.16 24.68 27.55
N GLY A 110 8.57 23.46 27.19
CA GLY A 110 8.23 22.23 27.92
C GLY A 110 6.73 21.91 27.94
N ARG A 111 5.98 22.33 26.92
CA ARG A 111 4.51 22.21 26.87
C ARG A 111 4.03 21.89 25.46
N ARG A 112 2.73 21.60 25.33
CA ARG A 112 2.09 21.42 24.03
C ARG A 112 2.26 22.66 23.15
N GLY A 113 2.72 22.45 21.93
CA GLY A 113 2.94 23.46 20.89
C GLY A 113 2.02 23.27 19.68
N GLY A 114 2.14 24.17 18.71
CA GLY A 114 1.38 24.12 17.46
C GLY A 114 1.98 23.12 16.48
N ARG A 115 1.14 22.26 15.88
CA ARG A 115 1.56 21.35 14.82
C ARG A 115 2.06 22.17 13.62
N GLY A 116 3.26 21.84 13.14
CA GLY A 116 3.82 22.50 11.96
C GLY A 116 4.37 23.91 12.21
N ALA A 117 4.54 24.34 13.47
CA ALA A 117 5.14 25.64 13.79
C ALA A 117 6.45 25.89 13.02
N TYR A 118 7.30 24.87 12.91
CA TYR A 118 8.54 24.92 12.14
C TYR A 118 8.30 25.23 10.65
N VAL A 119 7.43 24.47 9.96
CA VAL A 119 7.20 24.66 8.53
C VAL A 119 6.45 25.96 8.23
N HIS A 120 5.50 26.36 9.09
CA HIS A 120 4.81 27.65 8.96
C HIS A 120 5.81 28.82 9.01
N ARG A 121 6.77 28.75 9.94
CA ARG A 121 7.81 29.77 10.04
C ARG A 121 8.67 29.82 8.78
N LEU A 122 9.16 28.68 8.31
CA LEU A 122 9.99 28.63 7.10
C LEU A 122 9.25 29.15 5.86
N VAL A 123 7.97 28.81 5.69
CA VAL A 123 7.19 29.29 4.54
C VAL A 123 6.97 30.80 4.62
N ALA A 124 6.67 31.34 5.80
CA ALA A 124 6.55 32.79 5.99
C ALA A 124 7.87 33.50 5.66
N ASP A 125 9.00 33.01 6.19
CA ASP A 125 10.33 33.57 5.94
C ASP A 125 10.73 33.49 4.45
N LEU A 126 10.45 32.38 3.77
CA LEU A 126 10.75 32.18 2.34
C LEU A 126 9.92 33.08 1.42
N THR A 127 8.68 33.39 1.81
CA THR A 127 7.74 34.17 0.99
C THR A 127 7.71 35.66 1.34
N GLY A 128 8.23 36.04 2.51
CA GLY A 128 8.08 37.38 3.07
C GLY A 128 6.67 37.67 3.59
N ALA A 129 5.82 36.65 3.73
CA ALA A 129 4.47 36.81 4.27
C ALA A 129 4.49 37.02 5.80
N GLU A 130 3.47 37.69 6.34
CA GLU A 130 3.31 37.88 7.79
C GLU A 130 3.14 36.54 8.53
N ALA A 131 2.45 35.59 7.90
CA ALA A 131 2.21 34.26 8.44
C ALA A 131 1.98 33.25 7.30
N ALA A 132 2.13 31.96 7.60
CA ALA A 132 1.83 30.88 6.68
C ALA A 132 1.11 29.72 7.40
N LEU A 133 0.33 28.95 6.63
CA LEU A 133 -0.37 27.75 7.07
C LEU A 133 -0.22 26.67 5.99
N VAL A 134 0.07 25.44 6.42
CA VAL A 134 0.11 24.28 5.53
C VAL A 134 -1.10 23.40 5.80
N VAL A 135 -1.84 23.07 4.73
CA VAL A 135 -2.97 22.14 4.75
C VAL A 135 -2.63 20.91 3.91
N ASN A 136 -3.48 19.88 3.99
CA ASN A 136 -3.25 18.59 3.33
C ASN A 136 -2.91 18.71 1.83
N ASN A 137 -3.70 19.50 1.09
CA ASN A 137 -3.49 19.76 -0.33
C ASN A 137 -4.24 21.02 -0.77
N ASN A 138 -3.79 21.61 -1.89
CA ASN A 138 -4.55 22.61 -2.61
C ASN A 138 -5.62 21.92 -3.48
N ALA A 139 -6.83 22.50 -3.54
CA ALA A 139 -7.92 22.03 -4.41
C ALA A 139 -7.61 22.27 -5.90
#